data_AF-A0A2A9MIC6-F1
#
_entry.id   AF-A0A2A9MIC6-F1
#
_cell.length_a   1.000
_cell.length_b   1.000
_cell.length_c   1.000
_cell.angle_alpha   90.00
_cell.angle_beta   90.00
_cell.angle_gamma   90.00
#
_symmetry.space_group_name_H-M   'P 1'
#
loop_
_entity.id
_entity.type
_entity.pdbx_description
1 polymer ?
#
loop_
_entity_poly.entity_id
_entity_poly.type
_entity_poly.pdbx_seq_one_letter_code
_entity_poly.pdbx_strand_id
1 'polypeptide(L)'
;MAISHVRAQRLAFGIVFTVGLLSSRTLNARTAEESPPSTPQECQASGGGITVTVDANTREASFACGQDLINLWPNNDKNLISFCKDRSCTGAEDLVNTFGSKTTLKVISSYEATYEVTKGESAATIYTLNVGGLLKEPKEIYFICANKDYSNTQERQPQPAGQCLVTVLVPQQLDPGRLNQRI
;
A
#
# COMPACT_ATOMS: atom_id res chain seq x y z
N MET A 1 27.44 -14.35 -62.37
CA MET A 1 26.34 -13.63 -61.68
C MET A 1 25.03 -13.99 -62.36
N ALA A 2 24.00 -14.27 -61.55
CA ALA A 2 22.56 -14.25 -61.85
C ALA A 2 22.02 -15.16 -62.98
N ILE A 3 21.34 -16.25 -62.62
CA ILE A 3 19.86 -16.37 -62.48
C ILE A 3 19.16 -16.42 -63.84
N SER A 4 18.59 -17.59 -64.19
CA SER A 4 17.27 -17.64 -64.85
C SER A 4 16.70 -19.06 -65.00
N HIS A 5 15.42 -19.14 -64.60
CA HIS A 5 14.34 -20.01 -65.06
C HIS A 5 14.46 -21.54 -64.96
N VAL A 6 13.67 -22.14 -64.06
CA VAL A 6 13.00 -23.42 -64.34
C VAL A 6 11.59 -23.49 -63.74
N ARG A 7 10.63 -23.66 -64.65
CA ARG A 7 9.34 -24.38 -64.62
C ARG A 7 8.47 -24.41 -63.36
N ALA A 8 7.28 -23.85 -63.56
CA ALA A 8 6.02 -24.36 -63.06
C ALA A 8 5.84 -25.86 -63.33
N GLN A 9 5.30 -26.61 -62.36
CA GLN A 9 4.44 -27.77 -62.61
C GLN A 9 3.62 -28.15 -61.36
N ARG A 10 2.31 -28.18 -61.59
CA ARG A 10 1.33 -29.20 -61.14
C ARG A 10 0.80 -29.19 -59.71
N LEU A 11 -0.41 -28.61 -59.65
CA LEU A 11 -1.59 -29.14 -58.95
C LEU A 11 -1.62 -30.68 -58.86
N ALA A 12 -1.85 -31.20 -57.66
CA ALA A 12 -2.69 -32.37 -57.44
C ALA A 12 -3.19 -32.39 -55.99
N PHE A 13 -4.51 -32.50 -55.88
CA PHE A 13 -5.31 -32.63 -54.67
C PHE A 13 -4.93 -33.87 -53.85
N GLY A 14 -4.99 -33.74 -52.53
CA GLY A 14 -4.91 -34.85 -51.59
C GLY A 14 -5.49 -34.44 -50.24
N ILE A 15 -6.82 -34.50 -50.13
CA ILE A 15 -7.56 -34.31 -48.88
C ILE A 15 -7.24 -35.51 -47.98
N VAL A 16 -6.55 -35.28 -46.87
CA VAL A 16 -6.41 -36.23 -45.77
C VAL A 16 -7.23 -35.72 -44.60
N PHE A 17 -8.38 -36.35 -44.37
CA PHE A 17 -9.18 -36.20 -43.17
C PHE A 17 -8.42 -36.81 -41.98
N THR A 18 -7.65 -36.00 -41.26
CA THR A 18 -7.18 -36.36 -39.92
C THR A 18 -8.21 -35.90 -38.90
N VAL A 19 -8.96 -36.87 -38.36
CA VAL A 19 -9.71 -36.72 -37.10
C VAL A 19 -8.67 -36.59 -35.98
N GLY A 20 -8.20 -35.37 -35.76
CA GLY A 20 -7.37 -35.01 -34.62
C GLY A 20 -8.26 -34.48 -33.51
N LEU A 21 -8.40 -35.25 -32.44
CA LEU A 21 -8.89 -34.78 -31.14
C LEU A 21 -7.93 -33.69 -30.63
N LEU A 22 -8.13 -32.45 -31.09
CA LEU A 22 -7.52 -31.25 -30.52
C LEU A 22 -8.15 -31.05 -29.14
N SER A 23 -7.50 -31.63 -28.14
CA SER A 23 -7.68 -31.28 -26.74
C SER A 23 -7.28 -29.82 -26.60
N SER A 24 -8.25 -28.91 -26.71
CA SER A 24 -8.09 -27.50 -26.40
C SER A 24 -7.75 -27.35 -24.92
N ARG A 25 -6.47 -27.47 -24.58
CA ARG A 25 -5.97 -26.85 -23.36
C ARG A 25 -6.01 -25.36 -23.62
N THR A 26 -7.16 -24.75 -23.34
CA THR A 26 -7.21 -23.33 -23.07
C THR A 26 -6.26 -23.10 -21.91
N LEU A 27 -5.02 -22.73 -22.22
CA LEU A 27 -4.20 -21.99 -21.30
C LEU A 27 -5.01 -20.74 -21.01
N ASN A 28 -5.78 -20.76 -19.92
CA ASN A 28 -6.11 -19.56 -19.20
C ASN A 28 -4.76 -19.01 -18.73
N ALA A 29 -4.12 -18.23 -19.59
CA ALA A 29 -3.24 -17.18 -19.14
C ALA A 29 -4.10 -16.34 -18.22
N ARG A 30 -4.05 -16.65 -16.92
CA ARG A 30 -4.38 -15.70 -15.89
C ARG A 30 -3.38 -14.59 -16.10
N THR A 31 -3.77 -13.60 -16.90
CA THR A 31 -3.31 -12.24 -16.70
C THR A 31 -3.48 -12.04 -15.20
N ALA A 32 -2.36 -11.95 -14.47
CA ALA A 32 -2.40 -11.30 -13.18
C ALA A 32 -3.00 -9.94 -13.49
N GLU A 33 -4.28 -9.75 -13.17
CA GLU A 33 -4.82 -8.43 -12.97
C GLU A 33 -3.92 -7.84 -11.91
N GLU A 34 -2.92 -7.09 -12.36
CA GLU A 34 -2.23 -6.12 -11.57
C GLU A 34 -3.32 -5.12 -11.21
N SER A 35 -4.02 -5.41 -10.11
CA SER A 35 -5.02 -4.52 -9.54
C SER A 35 -4.38 -3.14 -9.50
N PRO A 36 -5.00 -2.11 -10.11
CA PRO A 36 -4.45 -0.77 -10.05
C PRO A 36 -4.17 -0.44 -8.58
N PRO A 37 -3.05 0.25 -8.26
CA PRO A 37 -2.70 0.56 -6.89
C PRO A 37 -3.91 1.23 -6.25
N SER A 38 -4.50 0.57 -5.24
CA SER A 38 -5.69 1.07 -4.57
C SER A 38 -5.35 2.42 -3.96
N THR A 39 -6.07 3.46 -4.33
CA THR A 39 -5.88 4.81 -3.77
C THR A 39 -5.88 4.72 -2.23
N PRO A 40 -4.84 5.23 -1.55
CA PRO A 40 -4.77 5.19 -0.09
C PRO A 40 -5.99 5.83 0.55
N GLN A 41 -6.44 5.29 1.70
CA GLN A 41 -7.54 5.90 2.44
C GLN A 41 -7.11 7.27 3.00
N GLU A 42 -7.92 8.29 2.77
CA GLU A 42 -7.64 9.67 3.16
C GLU A 42 -8.29 10.03 4.51
N CYS A 43 -7.52 10.69 5.37
CA CYS A 43 -7.92 11.26 6.64
C CYS A 43 -8.27 12.75 6.46
N GLN A 44 -9.54 13.13 6.69
CA GLN A 44 -10.05 14.48 6.41
C GLN A 44 -10.23 15.34 7.67
N ALA A 45 -10.16 16.67 7.51
CA ALA A 45 -10.24 17.63 8.61
C ALA A 45 -11.63 17.76 9.27
N SER A 46 -12.67 17.17 8.67
CA SER A 46 -14.05 17.13 9.20
C SER A 46 -14.20 16.38 10.53
N GLY A 47 -13.12 15.80 11.03
CA GLY A 47 -13.08 15.00 12.25
C GLY A 47 -13.31 13.51 11.99
N GLY A 48 -13.02 12.69 13.00
CA GLY A 48 -13.10 11.23 12.92
C GLY A 48 -11.75 10.56 12.71
N GLY A 49 -11.75 9.36 12.13
CA GLY A 49 -10.53 8.63 11.89
C GLY A 49 -10.68 7.53 10.85
N ILE A 50 -9.55 7.06 10.37
CA ILE A 50 -9.42 5.96 9.41
C ILE A 50 -8.73 4.78 10.06
N THR A 51 -8.95 3.59 9.53
CA THR A 51 -8.25 2.38 9.97
C THR A 51 -7.66 1.69 8.76
N VAL A 52 -6.34 1.55 8.74
CA VAL A 52 -5.62 0.86 7.68
C VAL A 52 -4.91 -0.36 8.27
N THR A 53 -4.79 -1.42 7.47
CA THR A 53 -4.13 -2.66 7.88
C THR A 53 -2.84 -2.83 7.10
N VAL A 54 -1.76 -3.16 7.79
CA VAL A 54 -0.51 -3.56 7.15
C VAL A 54 -0.72 -4.92 6.49
N ASP A 55 -0.45 -4.99 5.19
CA ASP A 55 -0.51 -6.26 4.47
C ASP A 55 0.59 -7.19 4.98
N ALA A 56 0.21 -8.42 5.38
CA ALA A 56 1.13 -9.34 6.04
C ALA A 56 2.24 -9.87 5.10
N ASN A 57 2.04 -9.80 3.79
CA ASN A 57 2.97 -10.34 2.79
C ASN A 57 4.02 -9.30 2.40
N THR A 58 3.55 -8.10 2.02
CA THR A 58 4.36 -6.96 1.58
C THR A 58 4.90 -6.14 2.75
N ARG A 59 4.26 -6.26 3.93
CA ARG A 59 4.57 -5.50 5.15
C ARG A 59 4.36 -4.00 4.98
N GLU A 60 3.42 -3.63 4.12
CA GLU A 60 3.17 -2.25 3.75
C GLU A 60 1.74 -1.82 4.11
N ALA A 61 1.60 -0.56 4.52
CA ALA A 61 0.34 0.16 4.57
C ALA A 61 0.54 1.58 4.03
N SER A 62 -0.47 2.12 3.38
CA SER A 62 -0.48 3.52 2.93
C SER A 62 -1.75 4.22 3.38
N PHE A 63 -1.62 5.49 3.75
CA PHE A 63 -2.74 6.38 4.10
C PHE A 63 -2.41 7.81 3.65
N ALA A 64 -3.43 8.65 3.50
CA ALA A 64 -3.25 10.05 3.15
C ALA A 64 -3.76 10.98 4.26
N CYS A 65 -3.05 12.08 4.50
CA CYS A 65 -3.57 13.21 5.25
C CYS A 65 -4.13 14.24 4.26
N GLY A 66 -5.38 14.65 4.47
CA GLY A 66 -6.06 15.63 3.64
C GLY A 66 -5.33 16.98 3.63
N GLN A 67 -5.70 17.83 2.68
CA GLN A 67 -4.99 19.06 2.31
C GLN A 67 -4.75 20.02 3.48
N ASP A 68 -5.73 20.13 4.39
CA ASP A 68 -5.67 21.03 5.55
C ASP A 68 -4.85 20.43 6.72
N LEU A 69 -4.43 19.17 6.62
CA LEU A 69 -3.77 18.42 7.68
C LEU A 69 -2.28 18.20 7.35
N ILE A 70 -1.52 19.29 7.38
CA ILE A 70 -0.12 19.34 6.94
C ILE A 70 0.87 18.62 7.87
N ASN A 71 0.48 18.32 9.10
CA ASN A 71 1.33 17.70 10.12
C ASN A 71 0.94 16.24 10.38
N LEU A 72 1.93 15.39 10.65
CA LEU A 72 1.72 13.99 11.04
C LEU A 72 2.30 13.69 12.43
N TRP A 73 1.45 13.74 13.46
CA TRP A 73 1.89 13.47 14.82
C TRP A 73 2.19 11.99 15.06
N PRO A 74 3.16 11.67 15.95
CA PRO A 74 3.94 12.59 16.80
C PRO A 74 5.20 13.14 16.11
N ASN A 75 5.30 12.99 14.80
CA ASN A 75 6.45 13.39 14.02
C ASN A 75 6.35 14.86 13.60
N ASN A 76 7.50 15.48 13.40
CA ASN A 76 7.61 16.81 12.80
C ASN A 76 8.30 16.67 11.45
N ASP A 77 7.79 17.37 10.43
CA ASP A 77 8.14 17.50 9.00
C ASP A 77 9.08 16.50 8.33
N LYS A 78 10.25 16.20 8.93
CA LYS A 78 11.31 15.41 8.30
C LYS A 78 11.68 14.15 9.06
N ASN A 79 11.23 14.00 10.31
CA ASN A 79 11.67 12.90 11.16
C ASN A 79 10.51 11.94 11.45
N LEU A 80 10.18 11.11 10.45
CA LEU A 80 9.11 10.13 10.49
C LEU A 80 9.56 8.81 11.14
N ILE A 81 9.94 8.88 12.42
CA ILE A 81 10.54 7.75 13.15
C ILE A 81 9.66 7.23 14.28
N SER A 82 8.57 7.93 14.61
CA SER A 82 7.76 7.64 15.80
C SER A 82 6.29 7.42 15.46
N PHE A 83 5.57 6.77 16.37
CA PHE A 83 4.12 6.64 16.34
C PHE A 83 3.55 6.92 17.74
N CYS A 84 2.27 7.26 17.83
CA CYS A 84 1.59 7.49 19.10
C CYS A 84 1.30 6.16 19.81
N LYS A 85 1.56 6.07 21.13
CA LYS A 85 1.27 4.87 21.93
C LYS A 85 -0.23 4.54 22.04
N ASP A 86 -1.04 5.58 21.97
CA ASP A 86 -2.49 5.51 22.09
C ASP A 86 -3.16 6.59 21.23
N ARG A 87 -4.49 6.55 21.19
CA ARG A 87 -5.34 7.46 20.40
C ARG A 87 -5.21 8.93 20.78
N SER A 88 -4.76 9.25 21.99
CA SER A 88 -4.58 10.63 22.45
C SER A 88 -3.24 11.24 22.04
N CYS A 89 -2.29 10.40 21.59
CA CYS A 89 -0.94 10.80 21.22
C CYS A 89 -0.17 11.60 22.30
N THR A 90 -0.49 11.40 23.57
CA THR A 90 0.24 12.03 24.69
C THR A 90 1.65 11.46 24.88
N GLY A 91 1.93 10.32 24.27
CA GLY A 91 3.26 9.71 24.23
C GLY A 91 3.56 9.06 22.89
N ALA A 92 4.84 9.03 22.56
CA ALA A 92 5.38 8.44 21.33
C ALA A 92 6.26 7.22 21.61
N GLU A 93 6.29 6.29 20.66
CA GLU A 93 7.24 5.17 20.57
C GLU A 93 7.98 5.23 19.23
N ASP A 94 9.18 4.66 19.20
CA ASP A 94 10.01 4.59 18.01
C ASP A 94 9.62 3.38 17.14
N LEU A 95 9.49 3.63 15.83
CA LEU A 95 9.12 2.65 14.81
C LEU A 95 10.18 1.56 14.64
N VAL A 96 11.46 1.92 14.59
CA VAL A 96 12.57 0.99 14.38
C VAL A 96 12.78 0.09 15.59
N ASN A 97 12.68 0.63 16.79
CA ASN A 97 12.78 -0.14 18.03
C ASN A 97 11.60 -1.11 18.19
N THR A 98 10.42 -0.76 17.66
CA THR A 98 9.22 -1.59 17.75
C THR A 98 9.18 -2.66 16.66
N PHE A 99 9.41 -2.29 15.41
CA PHE A 99 9.19 -3.15 14.23
C PHE A 99 10.49 -3.56 13.52
N GLY A 100 11.66 -3.20 14.07
CA GLY A 100 12.97 -3.57 13.57
C GLY A 100 13.61 -2.55 12.62
N SER A 101 14.91 -2.70 12.38
CA SER A 101 15.78 -1.76 11.65
C SER A 101 15.43 -1.49 10.20
N LYS A 102 14.60 -2.33 9.58
CA LYS A 102 14.12 -2.14 8.20
C LYS A 102 12.83 -1.31 8.13
N THR A 103 12.28 -0.90 9.26
CA THR A 103 11.03 -0.13 9.31
C THR A 103 11.25 1.28 8.79
N THR A 104 10.39 1.73 7.90
CA THR A 104 10.43 3.09 7.36
C THR A 104 9.03 3.66 7.24
N LEU A 105 8.87 4.93 7.59
CA LEU A 105 7.70 5.72 7.23
C LEU A 105 8.17 6.82 6.27
N LYS A 106 7.59 6.88 5.07
CA LYS A 106 8.01 7.79 4.01
C LYS A 106 6.84 8.63 3.54
N VAL A 107 7.12 9.87 3.18
CA VAL A 107 6.20 10.70 2.41
C VAL A 107 6.39 10.36 0.94
N ILE A 108 5.32 9.91 0.28
CA ILE A 108 5.24 9.89 -1.18
C ILE A 108 4.42 11.11 -1.53
N SER A 109 5.10 12.19 -1.86
CA SER A 109 4.43 13.42 -2.22
C SER A 109 3.49 13.23 -3.41
N SER A 110 2.37 13.92 -3.37
CA SER A 110 1.34 13.96 -4.42
C SER A 110 1.80 14.46 -5.80
N TYR A 111 3.05 14.92 -5.95
CA TYR A 111 3.60 15.34 -7.25
C TYR A 111 4.17 14.20 -8.11
N GLU A 112 4.43 13.01 -7.55
CA GLU A 112 4.91 11.86 -8.35
C GLU A 112 3.82 10.82 -8.63
N ALA A 113 2.70 10.88 -7.91
CA ALA A 113 1.54 10.08 -8.22
C ALA A 113 0.76 10.77 -9.35
N THR A 114 0.71 10.15 -10.52
CA THR A 114 -0.03 10.56 -11.72
C THR A 114 -1.55 10.58 -11.49
N TYR A 115 -2.00 11.47 -10.62
CA TYR A 115 -3.38 11.87 -10.51
C TYR A 115 -3.48 13.24 -11.15
N GLU A 116 -4.45 13.41 -12.06
CA GLU A 116 -4.76 14.69 -12.68
C GLU A 116 -5.28 15.66 -11.60
N VAL A 117 -4.37 16.23 -10.80
CA VAL A 117 -4.69 17.28 -9.86
C VAL A 117 -4.98 18.52 -10.70
N THR A 118 -6.26 18.88 -10.78
CA THR A 118 -6.69 20.16 -11.33
C THR A 118 -5.89 21.27 -10.65
N LYS A 119 -5.12 22.00 -11.46
CA LYS A 119 -4.16 23.03 -11.07
C LYS A 119 -4.83 24.07 -10.16
N GLY A 120 -4.70 23.94 -8.83
CA GLY A 120 -5.28 24.88 -7.87
C GLY A 120 -5.57 24.34 -6.46
N GLU A 121 -5.66 23.02 -6.27
CA GLU A 121 -5.87 22.40 -4.95
C GLU A 121 -4.56 21.79 -4.41
N SER A 122 -4.26 22.06 -3.13
CA SER A 122 -3.08 21.52 -2.45
C SER A 122 -3.27 20.02 -2.21
N ALA A 123 -2.69 19.15 -3.03
CA ALA A 123 -2.99 17.73 -2.95
C ALA A 123 -2.63 17.07 -1.60
N ALA A 124 -3.45 16.09 -1.18
CA ALA A 124 -3.26 15.32 0.05
C ALA A 124 -1.85 14.70 0.14
N THR A 125 -1.33 14.59 1.36
CA THR A 125 0.01 14.02 1.61
C THR A 125 -0.10 12.53 1.88
N ILE A 126 0.52 11.69 1.04
CA ILE A 126 0.50 10.24 1.19
C ILE A 126 1.69 9.78 2.02
N TYR A 127 1.41 8.93 3.00
CA TYR A 127 2.39 8.28 3.84
C TYR A 127 2.36 6.78 3.61
N THR A 128 3.54 6.19 3.43
CA THR A 128 3.72 4.74 3.30
C THR A 128 4.58 4.22 4.43
N LEU A 129 3.99 3.33 5.22
CA LEU A 129 4.65 2.59 6.29
C LEU A 129 5.08 1.22 5.77
N ASN A 130 6.38 0.95 5.81
CA ASN A 130 6.95 -0.38 5.64
C ASN A 130 7.44 -0.88 6.99
N VAL A 131 6.93 -2.02 7.48
CA VAL A 131 7.37 -2.61 8.76
C VAL A 131 8.47 -3.65 8.55
N GLY A 132 9.59 -3.50 9.27
CA GLY A 132 10.76 -4.36 9.10
C GLY A 132 10.52 -5.81 9.49
N GLY A 133 9.68 -6.03 10.51
CA GLY A 133 9.27 -7.32 11.04
C GLY A 133 7.88 -7.26 11.66
N LEU A 134 7.14 -8.35 11.53
CA LEU A 134 5.86 -8.53 12.20
C LEU A 134 6.10 -9.02 13.63
N LEU A 135 5.20 -8.62 14.53
CA LEU A 135 5.29 -8.99 15.95
C LEU A 135 4.66 -10.35 16.21
N LYS A 136 4.94 -10.97 17.36
CA LYS A 136 4.30 -12.24 17.75
C LYS A 136 2.80 -12.11 17.98
N GLU A 137 2.36 -10.91 18.34
CA GLU A 137 0.97 -10.55 18.60
C GLU A 137 0.61 -9.35 17.71
N PRO A 138 -0.66 -9.20 17.29
CA PRO A 138 -1.08 -8.03 16.53
C PRO A 138 -0.90 -6.76 17.36
N LYS A 139 -0.50 -5.65 16.73
CA LYS A 139 -0.32 -4.36 17.39
C LYS A 139 -1.08 -3.26 16.66
N GLU A 140 -1.79 -2.44 17.42
CA GLU A 140 -2.40 -1.20 16.94
C GLU A 140 -1.44 -0.05 17.23
N ILE A 141 -1.15 0.77 16.22
CA ILE A 141 -0.40 2.01 16.37
C ILE A 141 -1.20 3.17 15.80
N TYR A 142 -0.87 4.39 16.22
CA TYR A 142 -1.66 5.56 15.86
C TYR A 142 -0.79 6.69 15.32
N PHE A 143 -1.37 7.45 14.38
CA PHE A 143 -0.89 8.75 13.95
C PHE A 143 -2.05 9.73 13.97
N ILE A 144 -1.76 11.03 14.02
CA ILE A 144 -2.78 12.07 13.86
C ILE A 144 -2.35 12.98 12.71
N CYS A 145 -3.17 13.02 11.67
CA CYS A 145 -3.10 14.07 10.66
C CYS A 145 -3.68 15.35 11.30
N ALA A 146 -2.89 16.42 11.37
CA ALA A 146 -3.28 17.64 12.07
C ALA A 146 -2.93 18.90 11.28
N ASN A 147 -3.69 19.96 11.48
CA ASN A 147 -3.38 21.29 10.97
C ASN A 147 -2.48 22.12 11.91
N LYS A 148 -2.01 21.52 13.00
CA LYS A 148 -1.16 22.14 14.03
C LYS A 148 0.04 21.25 14.33
N ASP A 149 1.09 21.84 14.86
CA ASP A 149 2.30 21.10 15.24
C ASP A 149 2.04 20.20 16.45
N TYR A 150 2.82 19.13 16.57
CA TYR A 150 2.73 18.21 17.68
C TYR A 150 3.18 18.88 18.99
N SER A 151 2.36 18.77 20.03
CA SER A 151 2.72 19.18 21.39
C SER A 151 2.32 18.10 22.39
N ASN A 152 3.28 17.64 23.19
CA ASN A 152 3.07 16.64 24.23
C ASN A 152 2.27 17.14 25.45
N THR A 153 1.96 18.44 25.50
CA THR A 153 1.16 19.07 26.55
C THR A 153 -0.32 19.23 26.21
N GLN A 154 -0.79 18.68 25.09
CA GLN A 154 -2.19 18.83 24.71
C GLN A 154 -3.13 18.21 25.74
N GLU A 155 -4.06 19.04 26.21
CA GLU A 155 -5.18 18.61 27.03
C GLU A 155 -6.02 17.57 26.27
N ARG A 156 -6.46 16.56 27.01
CA ARG A 156 -7.24 15.42 26.54
C ARG A 156 -8.62 15.86 26.05
N GLN A 157 -8.70 16.46 24.88
CA GLN A 157 -9.96 16.84 24.25
C GLN A 157 -10.46 15.72 23.33
N PRO A 158 -11.79 15.52 23.20
CA PRO A 158 -12.36 14.74 22.10
C PRO A 158 -11.81 15.30 20.79
N GLN A 159 -11.43 14.43 19.84
CA GLN A 159 -10.73 14.81 18.60
C GLN A 159 -11.19 16.16 18.06
N PRO A 160 -10.39 17.22 18.24
CA PRO A 160 -10.82 18.56 17.91
C PRO A 160 -10.86 18.72 16.40
N ALA A 161 -11.69 19.65 15.92
CA ALA A 161 -11.71 20.03 14.51
C ALA A 161 -10.29 20.35 14.01
N GLY A 162 -9.95 19.91 12.79
CA GLY A 162 -8.59 20.02 12.25
C GLY A 162 -7.63 18.91 12.68
N GLN A 163 -8.15 17.82 13.23
CA GLN A 163 -7.42 16.58 13.47
C GLN A 163 -8.17 15.38 12.90
N CYS A 164 -7.42 14.37 12.45
CA CYS A 164 -7.94 13.11 12.00
C CYS A 164 -7.03 11.97 12.49
N LEU A 165 -7.61 10.98 13.17
CA LEU A 165 -6.88 9.85 13.74
C LEU A 165 -6.67 8.78 12.67
N VAL A 166 -5.43 8.35 12.49
CA VAL A 166 -5.08 7.20 11.67
C VAL A 166 -4.73 6.05 12.61
N THR A 167 -5.56 5.02 12.60
CA THR A 167 -5.26 3.75 13.24
C THR A 167 -4.59 2.81 12.23
N VAL A 168 -3.42 2.29 12.55
CA VAL A 168 -2.73 1.29 11.74
C VAL A 168 -2.71 -0.04 12.49
N LEU A 169 -3.30 -1.07 11.88
CA LEU A 169 -3.31 -2.43 12.39
C LEU A 169 -2.13 -3.21 11.81
N VAL A 170 -1.17 -3.57 12.66
CA VAL A 170 -0.04 -4.43 12.28
C VAL A 170 -0.39 -5.87 12.65
N PRO A 171 -0.49 -6.79 11.68
CA PRO A 171 -0.84 -8.18 11.97
C PRO A 171 0.31 -8.89 12.69
N GLN A 172 -0.02 -10.00 13.33
CA GLN A 172 0.99 -10.89 13.88
C GLN A 172 1.76 -11.61 12.77
N GLN A 173 3.00 -12.01 13.08
CA GLN A 173 3.76 -12.94 12.28
C GLN A 173 3.08 -14.30 12.30
N LEU A 174 2.80 -14.86 11.12
CA LEU A 174 2.35 -16.24 11.01
C LEU A 174 3.48 -17.18 11.43
N ASP A 175 3.21 -18.04 12.41
CA ASP A 175 4.14 -19.09 12.81
C ASP A 175 4.09 -20.23 11.75
N PRO A 176 5.17 -20.43 10.97
CA PRO A 176 5.21 -21.49 9.97
C PRO A 176 5.06 -22.89 10.59
N GLY A 177 5.36 -23.07 11.89
CA GLY A 177 5.20 -24.34 12.59
C GLY A 177 3.74 -24.71 12.89
N ARG A 178 2.83 -23.73 12.92
CA ARG A 178 1.43 -23.95 13.31
C ARG A 178 0.52 -24.38 12.15
N LEU A 179 0.96 -24.21 10.91
CA LEU A 179 0.25 -24.66 9.70
C LEU A 179 0.27 -26.19 9.54
N ASN A 180 1.28 -26.88 10.10
CA ASN A 180 1.45 -28.33 9.97
C ASN A 180 0.75 -29.16 11.07
N GLN A 181 0.01 -28.54 11.98
CA GLN A 181 -0.71 -29.24 13.07
C GLN A 181 -2.23 -29.37 12.84
N ARG A 182 -2.73 -29.00 11.66
CA ARG A 182 -4.15 -29.13 11.28
C ARG A 182 -4.40 -30.22 10.22
N ILE A 183 -3.55 -31.24 10.16
CA ILE A 183 -3.75 -32.43 9.31
C ILE A 183 -3.89 -33.65 10.21
#